data_AF-A0A822F3R9-F1
#
_entry.id   AF-A0A822F3R9-F1
#
_cell.length_a   1.000
_cell.length_b   1.000
_cell.length_c   1.000
_cell.angle_alpha   90.00
_cell.angle_beta   90.00
_cell.angle_gamma   90.00
#
_symmetry.space_group_name_H-M   'P 1'
#
loop_
_entity.id
_entity.type
_entity.pdbx_description
1 polymer ?
#
loop_
_entity_poly.entity_id
_entity_poly.type
_entity_poly.pdbx_seq_one_letter_code
_entity_poly.pdbx_strand_id
1 'polypeptide(L)'
;MEANYLHLWPRHEFMLVALPNQDRSFTTTLFIPLSIFEKLTTANEFLIFFEKFFPDAISFIGRQNLIETFLSSKPSPLISIKCSPHASTYGDILLMGDSAHSMIPFYAQGMNSAFEDTLVLFEKLKENDFQFSQAFRNY
;
A
#
# COMPACT_ATOMS: atom_id res chain seq x y z
N MET A 1 11.54 -13.32 -14.21
CA MET A 1 11.41 -13.29 -12.73
C MET A 1 10.70 -14.56 -12.28
N GLU A 2 11.07 -15.12 -11.12
CA GLU A 2 10.42 -16.31 -10.59
C GLU A 2 9.05 -15.98 -9.96
N ALA A 3 8.02 -16.78 -10.26
CA ALA A 3 6.62 -16.44 -9.98
C ALA A 3 6.21 -16.53 -8.49
N ASN A 4 6.97 -17.23 -7.65
CA ASN A 4 6.59 -17.51 -6.25
C ASN A 4 7.36 -16.67 -5.23
N TYR A 5 7.86 -15.50 -5.65
CA TYR A 5 8.67 -14.63 -4.80
C TYR A 5 8.14 -13.20 -4.83
N LEU A 6 8.28 -12.52 -3.69
CA LEU A 6 8.23 -11.08 -3.61
C LEU A 6 9.57 -10.54 -4.09
N HIS A 7 9.59 -9.80 -5.19
CA HIS A 7 10.82 -9.21 -5.70
C HIS A 7 10.98 -7.78 -5.18
N LEU A 8 12.15 -7.49 -4.62
CA LEU A 8 12.49 -6.20 -4.03
C LEU A 8 13.79 -5.69 -4.64
N TRP A 9 13.79 -4.44 -5.09
CA TRP A 9 14.99 -3.69 -5.44
C TRP A 9 15.14 -2.53 -4.45
N PRO A 10 15.72 -2.78 -3.26
CA PRO A 10 15.95 -1.72 -2.28
C PRO A 10 17.07 -0.79 -2.76
N ARG A 11 16.84 0.51 -2.72
CA ARG A 11 17.88 1.53 -2.72
C ARG A 11 17.76 2.32 -1.42
N HIS A 12 18.65 3.28 -1.20
CA HIS A 12 18.66 4.02 0.05
C HIS A 12 17.39 4.85 0.25
N GLU A 13 17.05 5.71 -0.71
CA GLU A 13 15.91 6.64 -0.61
C GLU A 13 14.64 6.14 -1.31
N PHE A 14 14.73 5.10 -2.13
CA PHE A 14 13.63 4.62 -2.96
C PHE A 14 13.71 3.12 -3.17
N MET A 15 12.60 2.50 -3.55
CA MET A 15 12.48 1.05 -3.67
C MET A 15 11.51 0.68 -4.78
N LEU A 16 11.84 -0.33 -5.56
CA LEU A 16 10.91 -0.97 -6.48
C LEU A 16 10.48 -2.32 -5.89
N VAL A 17 9.19 -2.61 -5.94
CA VAL A 17 8.60 -3.89 -5.50
C VAL A 17 7.83 -4.49 -6.67
N ALA A 18 7.91 -5.81 -6.87
CA ALA A 18 7.09 -6.51 -7.85
C ALA A 18 6.35 -7.69 -7.21
N LEU A 19 5.03 -7.72 -7.38
CA LEU A 19 4.17 -8.82 -6.96
C LEU A 19 3.68 -9.62 -8.16
N PRO A 20 3.69 -10.96 -8.09
CA PRO A 20 3.21 -11.82 -9.16
C PRO A 20 1.68 -11.78 -9.25
N ASN A 21 1.16 -11.79 -10.48
CA ASN A 21 -0.25 -11.97 -10.80
C ASN A 21 -0.53 -13.42 -11.23
N GLN A 22 -1.80 -13.82 -11.26
CA GLN A 22 -2.21 -15.19 -11.63
C GLN A 22 -1.84 -15.57 -13.08
N ASP A 23 -1.81 -14.60 -13.98
CA ASP A 23 -1.41 -14.75 -15.38
C ASP A 23 0.12 -14.79 -15.59
N ARG A 24 0.88 -14.84 -14.48
CA ARG A 24 2.36 -14.80 -14.43
C ARG A 24 2.97 -13.47 -14.89
N SER A 25 2.16 -12.42 -15.09
CA SER A 25 2.67 -11.05 -15.14
C SER A 25 3.04 -10.57 -13.73
N PHE A 26 3.68 -9.41 -13.65
CA PHE A 26 4.04 -8.79 -12.37
C PHE A 26 3.57 -7.34 -12.35
N THR A 27 3.00 -6.94 -11.22
CA THR A 27 2.68 -5.53 -10.95
C THR A 27 3.83 -4.91 -10.17
N THR A 28 4.43 -3.86 -10.72
CA THR A 28 5.55 -3.15 -10.08
C THR A 28 5.09 -1.85 -9.44
N THR A 29 5.59 -1.57 -8.23
CA THR A 29 5.35 -0.31 -7.51
C THR A 29 6.68 0.33 -7.15
N LEU A 30 6.88 1.59 -7.57
CA LEU A 30 8.05 2.40 -7.21
C LEU A 30 7.68 3.33 -6.06
N PHE A 31 8.34 3.14 -4.92
CA PHE A 31 8.30 4.07 -3.79
C PHE A 31 9.48 5.02 -3.92
N ILE A 32 9.18 6.31 -4.10
CA ILE A 32 10.18 7.36 -4.31
C ILE A 32 9.71 8.67 -3.67
N PRO A 33 10.59 9.45 -3.01
CA PRO A 33 10.23 10.76 -2.51
C PRO A 33 9.75 11.67 -3.64
N LEU A 34 8.66 12.41 -3.41
CA LEU A 34 8.11 13.35 -4.40
C LEU A 34 9.16 14.35 -4.88
N SER A 35 10.04 14.83 -3.98
CA SER A 35 11.13 15.75 -4.30
C SER A 35 12.19 15.19 -5.28
N ILE A 36 12.31 13.87 -5.38
CA ILE A 36 13.15 13.21 -6.38
C ILE A 36 12.34 12.98 -7.66
N PHE A 37 11.11 12.48 -7.54
CA PHE A 37 10.25 12.20 -8.69
C PHE A 37 9.93 13.45 -9.52
N GLU A 38 9.67 14.59 -8.87
CA GLU A 38 9.38 15.88 -9.53
C GLU A 38 10.56 16.42 -10.37
N LYS A 39 11.78 15.94 -10.13
CA LYS A 39 12.96 16.27 -10.96
C LYS A 39 13.01 15.45 -12.25
N LEU A 40 12.25 14.36 -12.34
CA LEU A 40 12.12 13.53 -13.54
C LEU A 40 10.95 14.12 -14.33
N THR A 41 11.24 15.01 -15.27
CA THR A 41 10.22 15.76 -16.01
C THR A 41 9.92 15.16 -17.39
N THR A 42 10.83 14.31 -17.89
CA THR A 42 10.71 13.66 -19.19
C THR A 42 10.83 12.15 -19.09
N ALA A 43 10.23 11.44 -20.04
CA ALA A 43 10.34 9.99 -20.12
C ALA A 43 11.80 9.51 -20.28
N ASN A 44 12.65 10.31 -20.95
CA ASN A 44 14.07 9.99 -21.10
C ASN A 44 14.83 10.11 -19.77
N GLU A 45 14.56 11.14 -18.95
CA GLU A 45 15.12 11.26 -17.60
C GLU A 45 14.69 10.09 -16.70
N PHE A 46 13.41 9.69 -16.80
CA PHE A 46 12.89 8.53 -16.08
C PHE A 46 13.59 7.22 -16.51
N LEU A 47 13.83 7.04 -17.82
CA LEU A 47 14.60 5.89 -18.31
C LEU A 47 16.04 5.90 -17.83
N ILE A 48 16.75 7.04 -17.89
CA ILE A 48 18.12 7.17 -17.38
C ILE A 48 18.16 6.86 -15.87
N PHE A 49 17.15 7.32 -15.12
CA PHE A 49 17.00 6.96 -13.70
C PHE A 49 16.87 5.45 -13.50
N PHE A 50 16.02 4.77 -14.28
CA PHE A 50 15.90 3.31 -14.26
C PHE A 50 17.19 2.61 -14.70
N GLU A 51 17.90 3.10 -15.71
CA GLU A 51 19.15 2.48 -16.19
C GLU A 51 20.25 2.58 -15.14
N LYS A 52 20.29 3.70 -14.40
CA LYS A 52 21.25 3.92 -13.33
C LYS A 52 20.95 3.08 -12.10
N PHE A 53 19.69 3.04 -11.67
CA PHE A 53 19.33 2.47 -10.37
C PHE A 53 18.69 1.10 -10.44
N PHE A 54 18.03 0.72 -11.53
CA PHE A 54 17.31 -0.55 -11.70
C PHE A 54 17.61 -1.21 -13.07
N PRO A 55 18.88 -1.38 -13.47
CA PRO A 55 19.25 -1.80 -14.81
C PRO A 55 18.68 -3.16 -15.21
N ASP A 56 18.59 -4.09 -14.26
CA ASP A 56 18.04 -5.43 -14.46
C ASP A 56 16.51 -5.41 -14.60
N ALA A 57 15.82 -4.55 -13.84
CA ALA A 57 14.37 -4.41 -13.91
C ALA A 57 13.89 -3.96 -15.31
N ILE A 58 14.69 -3.17 -16.03
CA ILE A 58 14.37 -2.75 -17.41
C ILE A 58 14.20 -3.96 -18.33
N SER A 59 15.02 -5.00 -18.18
CA SER A 59 14.94 -6.20 -19.00
C SER A 59 13.63 -6.96 -18.82
N PHE A 60 12.99 -6.84 -17.65
CA PHE A 60 11.72 -7.48 -17.34
C PHE A 60 10.51 -6.60 -17.66
N ILE A 61 10.58 -5.30 -17.34
CA ILE A 61 9.46 -4.36 -17.52
C ILE A 61 9.36 -3.92 -18.98
N GLY A 62 10.48 -3.72 -19.65
CA GLY A 62 10.57 -3.15 -20.99
C GLY A 62 10.57 -1.61 -20.98
N ARG A 63 11.47 -1.01 -21.76
CA ARG A 63 11.62 0.47 -21.84
C ARG A 63 10.31 1.15 -22.25
N GLN A 64 9.59 0.56 -23.20
CA GLN A 64 8.33 1.13 -23.69
C GLN A 64 7.27 1.19 -22.59
N ASN A 65 7.09 0.11 -21.82
CA ASN A 65 6.15 0.07 -20.70
C ASN A 65 6.52 1.09 -19.60
N LEU A 66 7.81 1.29 -19.34
CA LEU A 66 8.27 2.32 -18.39
C LEU A 66 7.90 3.72 -18.86
N ILE A 67 8.11 4.04 -20.15
CA ILE A 67 7.71 5.32 -20.74
C ILE A 67 6.20 5.50 -20.63
N GLU A 68 5.42 4.52 -21.08
CA GLU A 68 3.96 4.59 -21.09
C GLU A 68 3.41 4.79 -19.68
N THR A 69 3.89 4.01 -18.71
CA THR A 69 3.48 4.12 -17.30
C THR A 69 3.81 5.50 -16.75
N PHE A 70 5.02 6.02 -17.02
CA PHE A 70 5.43 7.34 -16.55
C PHE A 70 4.56 8.47 -17.12
N LEU A 71 4.14 8.35 -18.39
CA LEU A 71 3.30 9.35 -19.05
C LEU A 71 1.82 9.23 -18.67
N SER A 72 1.35 8.03 -18.33
CA SER A 72 -0.06 7.77 -18.06
C SER A 72 -0.44 7.88 -16.58
N SER A 73 0.52 7.87 -15.66
CA SER A 73 0.27 7.82 -14.21
C SER A 73 0.90 8.98 -13.46
N LYS A 74 0.33 9.30 -12.30
CA LYS A 74 0.89 10.28 -11.35
C LYS A 74 1.27 9.57 -10.05
N PRO A 75 2.32 10.01 -9.36
CA PRO A 75 2.66 9.46 -8.05
C PRO A 75 1.51 9.70 -7.08
N SER A 76 1.17 8.69 -6.30
CA SER A 76 0.15 8.78 -5.25
C SER A 76 0.80 9.03 -3.90
N PRO A 77 0.34 10.02 -3.11
CA PRO A 77 0.88 10.27 -1.77
C PRO A 77 0.52 9.11 -0.85
N LEU A 78 1.45 8.76 0.05
CA LEU A 78 1.22 7.81 1.11
C LEU A 78 0.90 8.57 2.39
N ILE A 79 -0.15 8.17 3.09
CA ILE A 79 -0.60 8.80 4.34
C ILE A 79 -0.55 7.80 5.49
N SER A 80 -0.35 8.31 6.70
CA SER A 80 -0.60 7.55 7.92
C SER A 80 -1.47 8.37 8.85
N ILE A 81 -2.56 7.78 9.31
CA ILE A 81 -3.53 8.38 10.22
C ILE A 81 -3.68 7.45 11.42
N LYS A 82 -3.67 8.03 12.61
CA LYS A 82 -4.05 7.35 13.85
C LYS A 82 -5.14 8.17 14.51
N CYS A 83 -6.20 7.51 14.97
CA CYS A 83 -7.23 8.14 15.79
C CYS A 83 -7.56 7.29 17.00
N SER A 84 -8.18 7.90 18.00
CA SER A 84 -8.69 7.25 19.20
C SER A 84 -9.63 8.23 19.92
N PRO A 85 -10.74 7.76 20.52
CA PRO A 85 -11.30 6.41 20.42
C PRO A 85 -11.82 6.09 19.01
N HIS A 86 -11.96 4.80 18.68
CA HIS A 86 -12.52 4.37 17.39
C HIS A 86 -14.06 4.35 17.39
N ALA A 87 -14.69 4.27 18.57
CA ALA A 87 -16.13 4.31 18.74
C ALA A 87 -16.61 5.68 19.21
N SER A 88 -17.82 6.05 18.81
CA SER A 88 -18.49 7.24 19.36
C SER A 88 -18.82 7.05 20.84
N THR A 89 -18.93 8.15 21.58
CA THR A 89 -19.34 8.14 22.99
C THR A 89 -20.71 7.48 23.22
N TYR A 90 -21.60 7.53 22.21
CA TYR A 90 -22.93 6.94 22.24
C TYR A 90 -22.95 5.45 21.84
N GLY A 91 -21.87 4.93 21.27
CA GLY A 91 -21.77 3.54 20.79
C GLY A 91 -22.63 3.27 19.55
N ASP A 92 -22.94 4.29 18.76
CA ASP A 92 -23.74 4.18 17.53
C ASP A 92 -22.88 4.24 16.25
N ILE A 93 -21.60 4.59 16.37
CA ILE A 93 -20.64 4.67 15.27
C ILE A 93 -19.34 3.99 15.69
N LEU A 94 -18.74 3.23 14.78
CA LEU A 94 -17.43 2.61 14.93
C LEU A 94 -16.59 2.79 13.66
N LEU A 95 -15.34 3.19 13.82
CA LEU A 95 -14.32 3.23 12.77
C LEU A 95 -13.54 1.92 12.73
N MET A 96 -13.26 1.43 11.53
CA MET A 96 -12.50 0.19 11.29
C MET A 96 -11.64 0.31 10.02
N GLY A 97 -10.61 -0.51 9.91
CA GLY A 97 -9.66 -0.49 8.81
C GLY A 97 -9.04 0.89 8.61
N ASP A 98 -8.83 1.28 7.36
CA ASP A 98 -8.21 2.56 7.01
C ASP A 98 -8.94 3.81 7.57
N SER A 99 -10.24 3.71 7.91
CA SER A 99 -10.96 4.81 8.57
C SER A 99 -10.52 5.04 10.02
N ALA A 100 -10.00 4.02 10.68
CA ALA A 100 -9.42 4.09 12.04
C ALA A 100 -7.90 4.22 12.01
N HIS A 101 -7.23 3.48 11.12
CA HIS A 101 -5.78 3.30 11.13
C HIS A 101 -5.16 3.16 9.74
N SER A 102 -5.27 4.20 8.90
CA SER A 102 -4.52 4.22 7.64
C SER A 102 -3.00 4.22 7.89
N MET A 103 -2.28 3.30 7.24
CA MET A 103 -0.86 3.06 7.46
C MET A 103 -0.08 2.99 6.14
N ILE A 104 1.19 3.39 6.21
CA ILE A 104 2.11 3.26 5.08
C ILE A 104 2.30 1.77 4.71
N PRO A 105 2.35 1.41 3.41
CA PRO A 105 2.23 0.03 2.94
C PRO A 105 3.53 -0.80 3.08
N PHE A 106 4.54 -0.34 3.82
CA PHE A 106 5.86 -0.99 3.86
C PHE A 106 5.87 -2.36 4.55
N TYR A 107 4.84 -2.67 5.33
CA TYR A 107 4.66 -4.01 5.93
C TYR A 107 3.50 -4.80 5.29
N ALA A 108 2.78 -4.20 4.33
CA ALA A 108 1.64 -4.80 3.64
C ALA A 108 0.57 -5.40 4.57
N GLN A 109 0.33 -4.79 5.74
CA GLN A 109 -0.64 -5.30 6.73
C GLN A 109 -1.97 -4.56 6.77
N GLY A 110 -2.15 -3.42 6.10
CA GLY A 110 -3.39 -2.64 6.21
C GLY A 110 -4.67 -3.47 5.99
N MET A 111 -4.74 -4.23 4.90
CA MET A 111 -5.87 -5.13 4.63
C MET A 111 -6.00 -6.26 5.66
N ASN A 112 -4.87 -6.87 6.09
CA ASN A 112 -4.90 -7.95 7.08
C ASN A 112 -5.38 -7.43 8.45
N SER A 113 -4.92 -6.26 8.88
CA SER A 113 -5.37 -5.59 10.10
C SER A 113 -6.84 -5.19 10.01
N ALA A 114 -7.33 -4.72 8.85
CA ALA A 114 -8.75 -4.45 8.66
C ALA A 114 -9.63 -5.72 8.71
N PHE A 115 -9.10 -6.87 8.27
CA PHE A 115 -9.77 -8.16 8.45
C PHE A 115 -9.75 -8.62 9.91
N GLU A 116 -8.63 -8.43 10.61
CA GLU A 116 -8.52 -8.71 12.04
C GLU A 116 -9.48 -7.84 12.85
N ASP A 117 -9.64 -6.55 12.53
CA ASP A 117 -10.66 -5.68 13.12
C ASP A 117 -12.05 -6.30 13.05
N THR A 118 -12.40 -6.89 11.90
CA THR A 118 -13.70 -7.55 11.69
C THR A 118 -13.87 -8.78 12.58
N LEU A 119 -12.81 -9.56 12.75
CA LEU A 119 -12.81 -10.71 13.65
C LEU A 119 -13.00 -10.27 15.10
N VAL A 120 -12.21 -9.30 15.56
CA VAL A 120 -12.27 -8.77 16.93
C VAL A 120 -13.62 -8.12 17.21
N LEU A 121 -14.18 -7.35 16.27
CA LEU A 121 -15.52 -6.79 16.41
C LEU A 121 -16.57 -7.90 16.60
N PHE A 122 -16.47 -8.99 15.83
CA PHE A 122 -17.42 -10.08 15.95
C PHE A 122 -17.32 -10.80 17.31
N GLU A 123 -16.11 -10.93 17.86
CA GLU A 123 -15.89 -11.41 19.23
C GLU A 123 -16.54 -10.48 20.26
N LYS A 124 -16.34 -9.16 20.13
CA LYS A 124 -16.97 -8.16 21.01
C LYS A 124 -18.49 -8.18 20.92
N LEU A 125 -19.05 -8.38 19.73
CA LEU A 125 -20.50 -8.54 19.58
C LEU A 125 -21.00 -9.78 20.34
N LYS A 126 -20.31 -10.91 20.24
CA LYS A 126 -20.68 -12.13 20.97
C LYS A 126 -20.57 -11.96 22.49
N GLU A 127 -19.49 -11.37 22.98
CA GLU A 127 -19.26 -11.11 24.41
C GLU A 127 -20.34 -10.22 25.04
N ASN A 128 -21.01 -9.39 24.23
CA ASN A 128 -22.02 -8.44 24.67
C ASN A 128 -23.43 -8.80 24.19
N ASP A 129 -23.72 -10.08 23.92
CA ASP A 129 -25.04 -10.58 23.47
C ASP A 129 -25.61 -9.78 22.28
N PHE A 130 -24.74 -9.38 21.36
CA PHE A 130 -25.04 -8.55 20.19
C PHE A 130 -25.66 -7.18 20.53
N GLN A 131 -25.39 -6.64 21.72
CA GLN A 131 -25.69 -5.25 22.08
C GLN A 131 -24.65 -4.32 21.47
N PHE A 132 -24.91 -3.82 20.25
CA PHE A 132 -23.97 -3.02 19.45
C PHE A 132 -23.34 -1.85 20.21
N SER A 133 -24.13 -1.05 20.95
CA SER A 133 -23.60 0.10 21.69
C SER A 133 -22.65 -0.29 22.83
N GLN A 134 -22.84 -1.46 23.45
CA GLN A 134 -21.93 -2.00 24.45
C GLN A 134 -20.68 -2.56 23.78
N ALA A 135 -20.86 -3.35 22.72
CA ALA A 135 -19.78 -3.96 21.96
C ALA A 135 -18.83 -2.92 21.35
N PHE A 136 -19.36 -1.86 20.74
CA PHE A 136 -18.56 -0.79 20.13
C PHE A 136 -17.73 -0.03 21.17
N ARG A 137 -18.28 0.19 22.38
CA ARG A 137 -17.53 0.83 23.47
C ARG A 137 -16.47 -0.07 24.09
N ASN A 138 -16.60 -1.38 23.90
CA ASN A 138 -15.67 -2.41 24.40
C ASN A 138 -14.68 -2.91 23.33
N TYR A 139 -14.82 -2.41 22.09
CA TYR A 139 -13.90 -2.62 20.97
C TYR A 139 -12.71 -1.67 21.09
#